data_AF-A0A1H7MF51-F1
#
_entry.id   AF-A0A1H7MF51-F1
#
_cell.length_a   1.000
_cell.length_b   1.000
_cell.length_c   1.000
_cell.angle_alpha   90.00
_cell.angle_beta   90.00
_cell.angle_gamma   90.00
#
_symmetry.space_group_name_H-M   'P 1'
#
loop_
_entity.id
_entity.type
_entity.pdbx_description
1 polymer ?
#
loop_
_entity_poly.entity_id
_entity_poly.type
_entity_poly.pdbx_seq_one_letter_code
_entity_poly.pdbx_strand_id
1 'polypeptide(L)'
;MNNEKYPQRIDYGVILSVMLLAIISILSLYSTTVLIQDGSIGMTVRQIAWYGIGTIAVLVIMQFDSEQLWKMTTYLYIAGLIILLLTLVFYDREIAAKTGGNRWVTLGPIGTVQPSEFVKIPYILMLAKTITKHNSVYRVREYQTDFLLIGKLAVIGLVPVVIVFMQRDLGTALVYLAMLIGVVLLSGIKWQILLPVFLLVSTVGITLILLVVYNREFLLNTGLFRPYQFARIDTWLNPHQGASDTSYQIVQTFKAIGSGGVFGKGFGVSEVYVPVRESDMIFATIGENFGFAGGALLIFIYFILVYHMIRVVYDTKNEFYAYIATGVIMMIVFHVLENIGMNIGLLPMTGIPLPFVSQGGSSLLGNMMGIGLIMSMRFHHKSYFFSGEGEEFHPGS
;
A
#
# COMPACT_ATOMS: atom_id res chain seq x y z
N MET A 1 -29.58 -27.70 -24.21
CA MET A 1 -29.63 -27.05 -22.88
C MET A 1 -28.44 -26.11 -22.77
N ASN A 2 -28.61 -24.88 -23.26
CA ASN A 2 -27.59 -23.84 -23.11
C ASN A 2 -27.58 -23.43 -21.64
N ASN A 3 -26.55 -23.88 -20.92
CA ASN A 3 -26.27 -23.41 -19.58
C ASN A 3 -25.71 -21.99 -19.74
N GLU A 4 -26.60 -21.00 -19.91
CA GLU A 4 -26.25 -19.59 -19.76
C GLU A 4 -25.80 -19.39 -18.32
N LYS A 5 -24.51 -19.63 -18.06
CA LYS A 5 -23.87 -19.23 -16.82
C LYS A 5 -23.99 -17.71 -16.78
N TYR A 6 -24.99 -17.22 -16.05
CA TYR A 6 -25.08 -15.82 -15.67
C TYR A 6 -23.71 -15.39 -15.16
N PRO A 7 -23.01 -14.45 -15.83
CA PRO A 7 -21.71 -14.02 -15.37
C PRO A 7 -21.89 -13.45 -13.96
N GLN A 8 -21.16 -14.02 -13.01
CA GLN A 8 -21.28 -13.72 -11.59
C GLN A 8 -20.92 -12.25 -11.36
N ARG A 9 -21.79 -11.52 -10.62
CA ARG A 9 -21.60 -10.09 -10.29
C ARG A 9 -20.41 -9.82 -9.36
N ILE A 10 -19.84 -10.88 -8.78
CA ILE A 10 -18.83 -10.84 -7.73
C ILE A 10 -17.61 -11.62 -8.23
N ASP A 11 -16.41 -11.05 -8.08
CA ASP A 11 -15.16 -11.77 -8.34
C ASP A 11 -14.74 -12.62 -7.15
N TYR A 12 -15.08 -13.91 -7.22
CA TYR A 12 -14.70 -14.87 -6.19
C TYR A 12 -13.19 -15.10 -6.11
N GLY A 13 -12.42 -14.79 -7.16
CA GLY A 13 -10.97 -14.93 -7.13
C GLY A 13 -10.29 -13.89 -6.23
N VAL A 14 -10.74 -12.63 -6.31
CA VAL A 14 -10.30 -11.57 -5.38
C VAL A 14 -10.69 -11.93 -3.95
N ILE A 15 -11.94 -12.32 -3.72
CA ILE A 15 -12.43 -12.69 -2.38
C ILE A 15 -11.64 -13.86 -1.81
N LEU A 16 -11.47 -14.94 -2.58
CA LEU A 16 -10.73 -16.12 -2.14
C LEU A 16 -9.29 -15.78 -1.77
N SER A 17 -8.63 -14.95 -2.57
CA SER A 17 -7.25 -14.52 -2.30
C SER A 17 -7.16 -13.72 -1.00
N VAL A 18 -8.07 -12.77 -0.77
CA VAL A 18 -8.14 -11.99 0.49
C VAL A 18 -8.46 -12.90 1.68
N MET A 19 -9.37 -13.88 1.52
CA MET A 19 -9.68 -14.84 2.57
C MET A 19 -8.47 -15.71 2.93
N LEU A 20 -7.72 -16.20 1.95
CA LEU A 20 -6.49 -16.97 2.18
C LEU A 20 -5.45 -16.13 2.93
N LEU A 21 -5.25 -14.86 2.53
CA LEU A 21 -4.38 -13.94 3.25
C LEU A 21 -4.87 -13.69 4.69
N ALA A 22 -6.18 -13.54 4.90
CA ALA A 22 -6.77 -13.38 6.23
C ALA A 22 -6.55 -14.60 7.12
N ILE A 23 -6.65 -15.81 6.58
CA ILE A 23 -6.33 -17.05 7.30
C ILE A 23 -4.85 -17.05 7.70
N ILE A 24 -3.94 -16.75 6.76
CA ILE A 24 -2.50 -16.67 7.05
C ILE A 24 -2.22 -15.60 8.11
N SER A 25 -2.88 -14.45 8.04
CA SER A 25 -2.80 -13.35 9.03
C SER A 25 -3.16 -13.86 10.42
N ILE A 26 -4.35 -14.44 10.59
CA ILE A 26 -4.86 -14.87 11.90
C ILE A 26 -3.97 -15.98 12.47
N LEU A 27 -3.58 -16.96 11.66
CA LEU A 27 -2.70 -18.05 12.09
C LEU A 27 -1.31 -17.53 12.50
N SER A 28 -0.70 -16.66 11.69
CA SER A 28 0.62 -16.10 11.99
C SER A 28 0.58 -15.24 13.25
N LEU A 29 -0.46 -14.41 13.41
CA LEU A 29 -0.63 -13.59 14.61
C LEU A 29 -0.87 -14.44 15.85
N TYR A 30 -1.72 -15.46 15.77
CA TYR A 30 -1.93 -16.39 16.88
C TYR A 30 -0.62 -17.08 17.28
N SER A 31 0.17 -17.54 16.30
CA SER A 31 1.51 -18.10 16.51
C SER A 31 2.40 -17.10 17.27
N THR A 32 2.52 -15.86 16.79
CA THR A 32 3.38 -14.84 17.40
C THR A 32 2.91 -14.45 18.80
N THR A 33 1.63 -14.10 18.97
CA THR A 33 1.16 -13.46 20.21
C THR A 33 0.85 -14.45 21.30
N VAL A 34 0.27 -15.61 20.97
CA VAL A 34 -0.18 -16.59 21.97
C VAL A 34 0.86 -17.68 22.19
N LEU A 35 1.38 -18.28 21.11
CA LEU A 35 2.27 -19.44 21.24
C LEU A 35 3.73 -19.05 21.52
N ILE A 36 4.21 -17.95 20.93
CA ILE A 36 5.62 -17.54 21.04
C ILE A 36 5.84 -16.56 22.20
N GLN A 37 4.91 -15.63 22.40
CA GLN A 37 5.04 -14.58 23.43
C GLN A 37 4.28 -14.89 24.73
N ASP A 38 3.59 -16.04 24.83
CA ASP A 38 2.69 -16.40 25.94
C ASP A 38 1.69 -15.28 26.31
N GLY A 39 1.29 -14.49 25.31
CA GLY A 39 0.43 -13.34 25.45
C GLY A 39 -1.06 -13.68 25.37
N SER A 40 -1.89 -12.67 25.65
CA SER A 40 -3.34 -12.81 25.52
C SER A 40 -3.77 -12.97 24.06
N ILE A 41 -4.85 -13.70 23.82
CA ILE A 41 -5.50 -13.80 22.50
C ILE A 41 -6.13 -12.47 22.03
N GLY A 42 -6.14 -11.43 22.88
CA GLY A 42 -6.84 -10.17 22.62
C GLY A 42 -6.41 -9.48 21.32
N MET A 43 -5.13 -9.56 20.96
CA MET A 43 -4.64 -8.98 19.70
C MET A 43 -5.16 -9.73 18.48
N THR A 44 -5.14 -11.07 18.51
CA THR A 44 -5.71 -11.93 17.46
C THR A 44 -7.21 -11.67 17.30
N VAL A 45 -7.96 -11.58 18.42
CA VAL A 45 -9.39 -11.27 18.41
C VAL A 45 -9.65 -9.89 17.81
N ARG A 46 -8.85 -8.89 18.16
CA ARG A 46 -8.96 -7.54 17.57
C ARG A 46 -8.70 -7.55 16.07
N GLN A 47 -7.74 -8.35 15.59
CA GLN A 47 -7.51 -8.50 14.14
C GLN A 47 -8.72 -9.12 13.43
N ILE A 48 -9.33 -10.16 14.01
CA ILE A 48 -10.57 -10.76 13.47
C ILE A 48 -11.69 -9.71 13.41
N ALA A 49 -11.83 -8.89 14.46
CA ALA A 49 -12.80 -7.79 14.47
C ALA A 49 -12.51 -6.77 13.36
N TRP A 50 -11.25 -6.43 13.10
CA TRP A 50 -10.88 -5.56 11.99
C TRP A 50 -11.17 -6.17 10.61
N TYR A 51 -11.02 -7.49 10.42
CA TYR A 51 -11.50 -8.15 9.20
C TYR A 51 -13.02 -8.04 9.04
N GLY A 52 -13.78 -8.17 10.14
CA GLY A 52 -15.22 -7.93 10.15
C GLY A 52 -15.57 -6.51 9.71
N ILE A 53 -14.96 -5.49 10.32
CA ILE A 53 -15.16 -4.08 9.96
C ILE A 53 -14.71 -3.81 8.52
N GLY A 54 -13.59 -4.38 8.09
CA GLY A 54 -13.09 -4.27 6.72
C GLY A 54 -14.03 -4.90 5.70
N THR A 55 -14.67 -6.02 6.05
CA THR A 55 -15.69 -6.65 5.19
C THR A 55 -16.91 -5.75 5.05
N ILE A 56 -17.36 -5.10 6.13
CA ILE A 56 -18.43 -4.10 6.07
C ILE A 56 -18.00 -2.93 5.16
N ALA A 57 -16.75 -2.45 5.28
CA ALA A 57 -16.24 -1.39 4.41
C ALA A 57 -16.23 -1.78 2.93
N VAL A 58 -15.83 -3.03 2.59
CA VAL A 58 -15.93 -3.58 1.23
C VAL A 58 -17.38 -3.56 0.74
N LEU A 59 -18.33 -4.05 1.54
CA LEU A 59 -19.74 -4.11 1.17
C LEU A 59 -20.34 -2.73 0.93
N VAL A 60 -19.94 -1.73 1.73
CA VAL A 60 -20.38 -0.34 1.58
C VAL A 60 -19.78 0.28 0.32
N ILE A 61 -18.46 0.19 0.12
CA ILE A 61 -17.78 0.78 -1.04
C ILE A 61 -18.24 0.15 -2.35
N MET A 62 -18.54 -1.15 -2.33
CA MET A 62 -19.04 -1.87 -3.50
C MET A 62 -20.38 -1.32 -4.03
N GLN A 63 -21.17 -0.61 -3.20
CA GLN A 63 -22.43 0.01 -3.63
C GLN A 63 -22.26 1.30 -4.45
N PHE A 64 -21.07 1.89 -4.48
CA PHE A 64 -20.84 3.14 -5.21
C PHE A 64 -20.44 2.86 -6.66
N ASP A 65 -21.22 3.42 -7.59
CA ASP A 65 -20.94 3.35 -9.02
C ASP A 65 -19.85 4.37 -9.46
N SER A 66 -19.47 4.34 -10.74
CA SER A 66 -18.43 5.22 -11.29
C SER A 66 -18.81 6.69 -11.20
N GLU A 67 -20.09 7.02 -11.39
CA GLU A 67 -20.56 8.40 -11.41
C GLU A 67 -20.57 9.03 -10.01
N GLN A 68 -21.04 8.28 -9.02
CA GLN A 68 -21.02 8.66 -7.61
C GLN A 68 -19.58 8.84 -7.14
N LEU A 69 -18.70 7.86 -7.42
CA LEU A 69 -17.28 7.98 -7.12
C LEU A 69 -16.67 9.21 -7.78
N TRP A 70 -16.98 9.46 -9.07
CA TRP A 70 -16.51 10.64 -9.80
C TRP A 70 -16.95 11.95 -9.16
N LYS A 71 -18.22 12.08 -8.78
CA LYS A 71 -18.78 13.28 -8.15
C LYS A 71 -18.16 13.53 -6.76
N MET A 72 -18.00 12.46 -5.96
CA MET A 72 -17.47 12.55 -4.59
C MET A 72 -15.95 12.76 -4.53
N THR A 73 -15.21 12.29 -5.54
CA THR A 73 -13.73 12.27 -5.56
C THR A 73 -13.09 13.59 -5.11
N THR A 74 -13.54 14.72 -5.66
CA THR A 74 -12.92 16.03 -5.36
C THR A 74 -13.11 16.43 -3.89
N TYR A 75 -14.30 16.18 -3.34
CA TYR A 75 -14.59 16.46 -1.93
C TYR A 75 -13.79 15.54 -1.00
N LEU A 76 -13.73 14.24 -1.32
CA LEU A 76 -12.97 13.27 -0.52
C LEU A 76 -11.47 13.56 -0.55
N TYR A 77 -10.93 14.01 -1.69
CA TYR A 77 -9.54 14.39 -1.84
C TYR A 77 -9.18 15.62 -1.00
N ILE A 78 -9.97 16.69 -1.08
CA ILE A 78 -9.77 17.90 -0.27
C ILE A 78 -9.90 17.58 1.22
N ALA A 79 -10.91 16.80 1.61
CA ALA A 79 -11.07 16.35 2.98
C ALA A 79 -9.85 15.52 3.44
N GLY A 80 -9.34 14.63 2.58
CA GLY A 80 -8.13 13.86 2.86
C GLY A 80 -6.89 14.73 3.07
N LEU A 81 -6.68 15.76 2.25
CA LEU A 81 -5.59 16.72 2.43
C LEU A 81 -5.71 17.48 3.76
N ILE A 82 -6.93 17.94 4.11
CA ILE A 82 -7.18 18.60 5.38
C ILE A 82 -6.84 17.66 6.54
N ILE A 83 -7.28 16.40 6.49
CA ILE A 83 -7.00 15.40 7.51
C ILE A 83 -5.49 15.15 7.65
N LEU A 84 -4.74 15.06 6.55
CA LEU A 84 -3.28 14.91 6.58
C LEU A 84 -2.59 16.13 7.23
N LEU A 85 -3.06 17.34 6.92
CA LEU A 85 -2.54 18.56 7.54
C LEU A 85 -2.88 18.64 9.03
N LEU A 86 -4.11 18.30 9.41
CA LEU A 86 -4.53 18.23 10.81
C LEU A 86 -3.69 17.22 11.60
N THR A 87 -3.29 16.11 10.98
CA THR A 87 -2.42 15.11 11.60
C THR A 87 -1.07 15.70 12.01
N LEU A 88 -0.52 16.67 11.27
CA LEU A 88 0.74 17.34 11.65
C LEU A 88 0.62 18.16 12.95
N VAL A 89 -0.58 18.57 13.33
CA VAL A 89 -0.85 19.41 14.51
C VAL A 89 -1.38 18.57 15.67
N PHE A 90 -2.27 17.62 15.41
CA PHE A 90 -3.02 16.84 16.40
C PHE A 90 -2.51 15.40 16.57
N TYR A 91 -1.27 15.10 16.14
CA TYR A 91 -0.69 13.79 16.37
C TYR A 91 -0.51 13.49 17.86
N ASP A 92 -0.56 12.21 18.20
CA ASP A 92 -0.26 11.73 19.54
C ASP A 92 1.24 11.84 19.82
N ARG A 93 1.60 12.72 20.74
CA ARG A 93 3.01 13.00 21.08
C ARG A 93 3.70 11.84 21.77
N GLU A 94 2.97 11.03 22.54
CA GLU A 94 3.53 9.88 23.25
C GLU A 94 3.90 8.79 22.24
N ILE A 95 2.99 8.49 21.31
CA ILE A 95 3.24 7.52 20.24
C ILE A 95 4.32 8.03 19.29
N ALA A 96 4.32 9.33 18.97
CA ALA A 96 5.37 9.92 18.15
C ALA A 96 6.76 9.82 18.80
N ALA A 97 6.84 9.95 20.14
CA ALA A 97 8.10 9.74 20.86
C ALA A 97 8.58 8.28 20.78
N LYS A 98 7.67 7.30 20.86
CA LYS A 98 7.99 5.86 20.78
C LYS A 98 8.32 5.39 19.36
N THR A 99 7.63 5.92 18.35
CA THR A 99 7.73 5.47 16.95
C THR A 99 8.60 6.36 16.07
N GLY A 100 8.98 7.55 16.56
CA GLY A 100 9.80 8.53 15.84
C GLY A 100 9.06 9.32 14.75
N GLY A 101 7.74 9.15 14.61
CA GLY A 101 6.94 9.76 13.53
C GLY A 101 5.62 10.39 13.99
N ASN A 102 5.26 11.51 13.36
CA ASN A 102 4.10 12.34 13.68
C ASN A 102 2.88 11.92 12.84
N ARG A 103 2.53 10.63 12.90
CA ARG A 103 1.58 10.00 11.95
C ARG A 103 0.33 9.38 12.58
N TRP A 104 0.32 9.21 13.90
CA TRP A 104 -0.77 8.56 14.62
C TRP A 104 -1.63 9.57 15.35
N VAL A 105 -2.94 9.40 15.28
CA VAL A 105 -3.94 10.19 16.02
C VAL A 105 -4.72 9.25 16.93
N THR A 106 -4.78 9.58 18.21
CA THR A 106 -5.53 8.79 19.19
C THR A 106 -6.96 9.34 19.31
N LEU A 107 -7.94 8.53 18.91
CA LEU A 107 -9.36 8.88 18.89
C LEU A 107 -10.09 8.18 20.05
N GLY A 108 -9.74 8.54 21.29
CA GLY A 108 -10.38 8.03 22.50
C GLY A 108 -10.60 6.50 22.49
N PRO A 109 -11.84 6.00 22.68
CA PRO A 109 -12.11 4.56 22.77
C PRO A 109 -11.95 3.79 21.44
N ILE A 110 -11.88 4.48 20.30
CA ILE A 110 -11.64 3.87 18.98
C ILE A 110 -10.16 3.44 18.85
N GLY A 111 -9.29 4.04 19.67
CA GLY A 111 -7.86 3.76 19.71
C GLY A 111 -7.07 4.62 18.75
N THR A 112 -5.92 4.09 18.31
CA THR A 112 -4.97 4.79 17.46
C THR A 112 -5.31 4.57 15.99
N VAL A 113 -5.39 5.66 15.24
CA VAL A 113 -5.70 5.66 13.82
C VAL A 113 -4.58 6.37 13.07
N GLN A 114 -4.18 5.80 11.94
CA GLN A 114 -3.22 6.42 11.03
C GLN A 114 -4.00 6.99 9.83
N PRO A 115 -4.22 8.32 9.75
CA PRO A 115 -5.09 8.88 8.73
C PRO A 115 -4.55 8.72 7.31
N SER A 116 -3.22 8.66 7.15
CA SER A 116 -2.59 8.45 5.84
C SER A 116 -2.95 7.13 5.18
N GLU A 117 -3.38 6.11 5.95
CA GLU A 117 -3.87 4.85 5.39
C GLU A 117 -5.20 5.04 4.64
N PHE A 118 -6.10 5.85 5.19
CA PHE A 118 -7.43 6.09 4.63
C PHE A 118 -7.38 7.05 3.43
N VAL A 119 -6.46 8.02 3.45
CA VAL A 119 -6.32 9.04 2.40
C VAL A 119 -5.78 8.47 1.08
N LYS A 120 -5.22 7.26 1.08
CA LYS A 120 -4.82 6.56 -0.17
C LYS A 120 -5.99 6.34 -1.11
N ILE A 121 -7.19 6.07 -0.58
CA ILE A 121 -8.40 5.85 -1.37
C ILE A 121 -8.79 7.11 -2.16
N PRO A 122 -9.08 8.26 -1.54
CA PRO A 122 -9.39 9.47 -2.29
C PRO A 122 -8.23 9.98 -3.14
N TYR A 123 -6.98 9.70 -2.75
CA TYR A 123 -5.81 9.98 -3.58
C TYR A 123 -5.85 9.22 -4.91
N ILE A 124 -6.05 7.89 -4.87
CA ILE A 124 -6.20 7.06 -6.08
C ILE A 124 -7.35 7.57 -6.95
N LEU A 125 -8.51 7.85 -6.34
CA LEU A 125 -9.67 8.38 -7.06
C LEU A 125 -9.35 9.71 -7.76
N MET A 126 -8.64 10.63 -7.10
CA MET A 126 -8.29 11.93 -7.66
C MET A 126 -7.29 11.83 -8.81
N LEU A 127 -6.29 10.96 -8.71
CA LEU A 127 -5.36 10.68 -9.81
C LEU A 127 -6.10 10.12 -11.02
N ALA A 128 -6.96 9.12 -10.80
CA ALA A 128 -7.78 8.51 -11.85
C ALA A 128 -8.71 9.52 -12.52
N LYS A 129 -9.40 10.36 -11.73
CA LYS A 129 -10.30 11.41 -12.23
C LYS A 129 -9.54 12.43 -13.06
N THR A 130 -8.34 12.82 -12.63
CA THR A 130 -7.51 13.81 -13.33
C THR A 130 -7.08 13.31 -14.70
N ILE A 131 -6.62 12.06 -14.79
CA ILE A 131 -6.20 11.46 -16.07
C ILE A 131 -7.40 11.30 -16.99
N THR A 132 -8.47 10.68 -16.50
CA THR A 132 -9.68 10.45 -17.31
C THR A 132 -10.25 11.76 -17.86
N LYS A 133 -10.33 12.81 -17.01
CA LYS A 133 -10.79 14.13 -17.45
C LYS A 133 -9.85 14.76 -18.47
N HIS A 134 -8.53 14.62 -18.29
CA HIS A 134 -7.56 15.14 -19.25
C HIS A 134 -7.68 14.43 -20.60
N ASN A 135 -7.71 13.09 -20.60
CA ASN A 135 -7.77 12.28 -21.82
C ASN A 135 -9.10 12.45 -22.57
N SER A 136 -10.21 12.68 -21.86
CA SER A 136 -11.50 13.01 -22.47
C SER A 136 -11.47 14.33 -23.26
N VAL A 137 -10.79 15.35 -22.71
CA VAL A 137 -10.65 16.68 -23.34
C VAL A 137 -9.63 16.68 -24.48
N TYR A 138 -8.47 16.05 -24.28
CA TYR A 138 -7.38 16.00 -25.24
C TYR A 138 -7.30 14.62 -25.92
N ARG A 139 -8.25 14.35 -26.82
CA ARG A 139 -8.32 13.06 -27.54
C ARG A 139 -7.10 12.81 -28.43
N VAL A 140 -6.54 13.87 -29.03
CA VAL A 140 -5.32 13.80 -29.83
C VAL A 140 -4.12 14.09 -28.92
N ARG A 141 -3.19 13.13 -28.84
CA ARG A 141 -2.05 13.20 -27.91
C ARG A 141 -0.85 13.89 -28.52
N GLU A 142 -0.56 15.08 -28.02
CA GLU A 142 0.60 15.88 -28.37
C GLU A 142 1.61 15.93 -27.22
N TYR A 143 2.87 16.28 -27.52
CA TYR A 143 3.88 16.42 -26.48
C TYR A 143 3.47 17.49 -25.43
N GLN A 144 2.84 18.59 -25.88
CA GLN A 144 2.39 19.66 -24.99
C GLN A 144 1.29 19.20 -24.02
N THR A 145 0.32 18.42 -24.51
CA THR A 145 -0.77 17.88 -23.68
C THR A 145 -0.25 16.87 -22.68
N ASP A 146 0.72 16.03 -23.08
CA ASP A 146 1.38 15.07 -22.19
C ASP A 146 2.16 15.77 -21.07
N PHE A 147 2.93 16.82 -21.37
CA PHE A 147 3.61 17.62 -20.34
C PHE A 147 2.61 18.33 -19.41
N LEU A 148 1.49 18.81 -19.94
CA LEU A 148 0.42 19.40 -19.13
C LEU A 148 -0.21 18.36 -18.18
N LEU A 149 -0.41 17.11 -18.65
CA LEU A 149 -0.90 16.02 -17.80
C LEU A 149 0.11 15.70 -16.69
N ILE A 150 1.40 15.58 -17.02
CA ILE A 150 2.47 15.37 -16.03
C ILE A 150 2.45 16.50 -15.00
N GLY A 151 2.34 17.76 -15.42
CA GLY A 151 2.28 18.90 -14.51
C GLY A 151 1.07 18.85 -13.56
N LYS A 152 -0.12 18.52 -14.08
CA LYS A 152 -1.33 18.34 -13.26
C LYS A 152 -1.16 17.22 -12.24
N LEU A 153 -0.60 16.08 -12.67
CA LEU A 153 -0.36 14.92 -11.82
C LEU A 153 0.77 15.16 -10.82
N ALA A 154 1.78 15.96 -11.16
CA ALA A 154 2.82 16.34 -10.21
C ALA A 154 2.24 17.19 -9.08
N VAL A 155 1.40 18.19 -9.40
CA VAL A 155 0.76 19.02 -8.37
C VAL A 155 -0.19 18.21 -7.49
N ILE A 156 -1.09 17.42 -8.10
CA ILE A 156 -2.07 16.63 -7.35
C ILE A 156 -1.41 15.45 -6.62
N GLY A 157 -0.41 14.82 -7.25
CA GLY A 157 0.30 13.66 -6.74
C GLY A 157 1.26 13.99 -5.60
N LEU A 158 2.09 15.02 -5.78
CA LEU A 158 3.19 15.30 -4.85
C LEU A 158 2.75 16.02 -3.58
N VAL A 159 1.64 16.78 -3.61
CA VAL A 159 1.14 17.47 -2.40
C VAL A 159 0.94 16.51 -1.22
N PRO A 160 0.15 15.42 -1.32
CA PRO A 160 0.01 14.47 -0.22
C PRO A 160 1.32 13.72 0.10
N VAL A 161 2.17 13.44 -0.90
CA VAL A 161 3.50 12.83 -0.67
C VAL A 161 4.34 13.72 0.25
N VAL A 162 4.39 15.03 -0.02
CA VAL A 162 5.13 15.99 0.79
C VAL A 162 4.55 16.07 2.20
N ILE A 163 3.23 16.13 2.36
CA ILE A 163 2.59 16.19 3.69
C ILE A 163 2.91 14.93 4.50
N VAL A 164 2.81 13.73 3.91
CA VAL A 164 3.14 12.47 4.58
C VAL A 164 4.64 12.38 4.90
N PHE A 165 5.50 12.88 4.01
CA PHE A 165 6.93 12.99 4.29
C PHE A 165 7.21 13.92 5.49
N MET A 166 6.49 15.04 5.61
CA MET A 166 6.56 15.94 6.77
C MET A 166 6.08 15.28 8.07
N GLN A 167 5.20 14.28 8.00
CA GLN A 167 4.81 13.45 9.14
C GLN A 167 5.92 12.46 9.57
N ARG A 168 7.08 12.48 8.89
CA ARG A 168 8.21 11.55 9.08
C ARG A 168 7.85 10.10 8.76
N ASP A 169 6.92 9.91 7.82
CA ASP A 169 6.53 8.59 7.32
C ASP A 169 7.04 8.38 5.89
N LEU A 170 8.33 8.06 5.79
CA LEU A 170 8.99 7.82 4.51
C LEU A 170 8.37 6.62 3.78
N GLY A 171 8.05 5.54 4.50
CA GLY A 171 7.47 4.35 3.91
C GLY A 171 6.14 4.64 3.22
N THR A 172 5.22 5.30 3.93
CA THR A 172 3.92 5.68 3.36
C THR A 172 4.09 6.70 2.23
N ALA A 173 5.02 7.66 2.33
CA ALA A 173 5.29 8.59 1.24
C ALA A 173 5.74 7.88 -0.05
N LEU A 174 6.58 6.84 0.07
CA LEU A 174 6.99 6.01 -1.06
C LEU A 174 5.81 5.23 -1.67
N VAL A 175 4.86 4.77 -0.86
CA VAL A 175 3.62 4.14 -1.35
C VAL A 175 2.79 5.11 -2.17
N TYR A 176 2.65 6.36 -1.72
CA TYR A 176 1.95 7.40 -2.47
C TYR A 176 2.64 7.72 -3.81
N LEU A 177 3.98 7.70 -3.81
CA LEU A 177 4.77 7.86 -5.01
C LEU A 177 4.63 6.66 -5.96
N ALA A 178 4.62 5.43 -5.44
CA ALA A 178 4.44 4.22 -6.24
C ALA A 178 3.06 4.19 -6.91
N MET A 179 2.00 4.59 -6.18
CA MET A 179 0.66 4.76 -6.75
C MET A 179 0.66 5.81 -7.87
N LEU A 180 1.31 6.97 -7.66
CA LEU A 180 1.45 8.00 -8.69
C LEU A 180 2.15 7.47 -9.93
N ILE A 181 3.31 6.84 -9.75
CA ILE A 181 4.13 6.32 -10.85
C ILE A 181 3.34 5.31 -11.65
N GLY A 182 2.71 4.31 -11.02
CA GLY A 182 2.02 3.29 -11.79
C GLY A 182 0.79 3.84 -12.53
N VAL A 183 0.05 4.79 -11.93
CA VAL A 183 -1.07 5.44 -12.62
C VAL A 183 -0.57 6.35 -13.76
N VAL A 184 0.58 7.03 -13.61
CA VAL A 184 1.24 7.78 -14.69
C VAL A 184 1.70 6.86 -15.83
N LEU A 185 2.28 5.69 -15.52
CA LEU A 185 2.71 4.71 -16.53
C LEU A 185 1.53 4.21 -17.38
N LEU A 186 0.35 4.05 -16.78
CA LEU A 186 -0.85 3.61 -17.48
C LEU A 186 -1.65 4.76 -18.11
N SER A 187 -1.32 6.02 -17.81
CA SER A 187 -2.06 7.20 -18.29
C SER A 187 -2.05 7.40 -19.81
N GLY A 188 -1.14 6.72 -20.52
CA GLY A 188 -1.01 6.78 -21.98
C GLY A 188 -0.08 7.87 -22.50
N ILE A 189 0.68 8.53 -21.61
CA ILE A 189 1.77 9.46 -21.96
C ILE A 189 2.81 8.72 -22.80
N LYS A 190 3.37 9.42 -23.80
CA LYS A 190 4.41 8.90 -24.69
C LYS A 190 5.65 8.41 -23.91
N TRP A 191 6.11 7.19 -24.20
CA TRP A 191 7.32 6.60 -23.61
C TRP A 191 8.59 7.45 -23.84
N GLN A 192 8.63 8.22 -24.93
CA GLN A 192 9.72 9.17 -25.20
C GLN A 192 9.84 10.26 -24.13
N ILE A 193 8.77 10.57 -23.39
CA ILE A 193 8.79 11.52 -22.27
C ILE A 193 9.00 10.78 -20.94
N LEU A 194 8.28 9.67 -20.74
CA LEU A 194 8.34 8.92 -19.49
C LEU A 194 9.73 8.35 -19.20
N LEU A 195 10.41 7.79 -20.22
CA LEU A 195 11.71 7.15 -20.02
C LEU A 195 12.79 8.14 -19.56
N PRO A 196 13.00 9.32 -20.20
CA PRO A 196 13.93 10.33 -19.68
C PRO A 196 13.59 10.83 -18.28
N VAL A 197 12.31 11.05 -17.98
CA VAL A 197 11.88 11.50 -16.64
C VAL A 197 12.19 10.43 -15.60
N PHE A 198 11.89 9.17 -15.88
CA PHE A 198 12.18 8.05 -14.99
C PHE A 198 13.68 7.87 -14.78
N LEU A 199 14.48 7.97 -15.84
CA LEU A 199 15.95 7.90 -15.76
C LEU A 199 16.50 9.06 -14.93
N LEU A 200 15.99 10.28 -15.11
CA LEU A 200 16.39 11.44 -14.32
C LEU A 200 16.08 11.24 -12.85
N VAL A 201 14.84 10.87 -12.50
CA VAL A 201 14.43 10.62 -11.11
C VAL A 201 15.25 9.50 -10.47
N SER A 202 15.48 8.40 -11.21
CA SER A 202 16.30 7.28 -10.74
C SER A 202 17.76 7.70 -10.53
N THR A 203 18.31 8.52 -11.43
CA THR A 203 19.69 9.04 -11.31
C THR A 203 19.82 9.94 -10.09
N VAL A 204 18.83 10.82 -9.84
CA VAL A 204 18.80 11.66 -8.64
C VAL A 204 18.71 10.79 -7.39
N GLY A 205 17.85 9.77 -7.36
CA GLY A 205 17.73 8.85 -6.23
C GLY A 205 19.04 8.10 -5.94
N ILE A 206 19.67 7.53 -6.97
CA ILE A 206 20.97 6.85 -6.85
C ILE A 206 22.05 7.83 -6.37
N THR A 207 22.08 9.03 -6.93
CA THR A 207 23.05 10.06 -6.53
C THR A 207 22.87 10.44 -5.06
N LEU A 208 21.63 10.59 -4.58
CA LEU A 208 21.36 10.85 -3.16
C LEU A 208 21.84 9.71 -2.27
N ILE A 209 21.61 8.45 -2.66
CA ILE A 209 22.13 7.28 -1.91
C ILE A 209 23.67 7.29 -1.90
N LEU A 210 24.31 7.54 -3.03
CA LEU A 210 25.78 7.64 -3.10
C LEU A 210 26.32 8.80 -2.25
N LEU A 211 25.64 9.94 -2.24
CA LEU A 211 26.00 11.07 -1.39
C LEU A 211 25.84 10.75 0.09
N VAL A 212 24.81 9.98 0.47
CA VAL A 212 24.67 9.48 1.85
C VAL A 212 25.88 8.63 2.25
N VAL A 213 26.31 7.72 1.38
CA VAL A 213 27.40 6.78 1.67
C VAL A 213 28.78 7.45 1.66
N TYR A 214 29.05 8.31 0.67
CA TYR A 214 30.39 8.84 0.42
C TYR A 214 30.59 10.29 0.87
N ASN A 215 29.53 11.10 1.00
CA ASN A 215 29.65 12.53 1.27
C ASN A 215 28.49 13.10 2.11
N ARG A 216 28.23 12.48 3.27
CA ARG A 216 27.11 12.80 4.15
C ARG A 216 27.10 14.25 4.65
N GLU A 217 28.27 14.88 4.80
CA GLU A 217 28.39 16.24 5.32
C GLU A 217 27.74 17.26 4.37
N PHE A 218 27.86 17.04 3.06
CA PHE A 218 27.18 17.86 2.07
C PHE A 218 25.66 17.84 2.26
N LEU A 219 25.07 16.65 2.46
CA LEU A 219 23.63 16.50 2.64
C LEU A 219 23.14 17.06 3.98
N LEU A 220 23.92 16.91 5.06
CA LEU A 220 23.60 17.49 6.37
C LEU A 220 23.59 19.02 6.32
N ASN A 221 24.52 19.62 5.57
CA ASN A 221 24.61 21.07 5.40
C ASN A 221 23.42 21.67 4.62
N THR A 222 22.70 20.88 3.82
CA THR A 222 21.48 21.36 3.15
C THR A 222 20.29 21.58 4.09
N GLY A 223 20.32 21.00 5.30
CA GLY A 223 19.21 21.06 6.26
C GLY A 223 17.96 20.26 5.85
N LEU A 224 17.95 19.63 4.67
CA LEU A 224 16.83 18.85 4.15
C LEU A 224 16.74 17.45 4.79
N PHE A 225 17.88 16.87 5.14
CA PHE A 225 17.97 15.53 5.70
C PHE A 225 18.26 15.54 7.19
N ARG A 226 17.67 14.60 7.93
CA ARG A 226 17.83 14.48 9.39
C ARG A 226 18.77 13.32 9.73
N PRO A 227 19.52 13.39 10.85
CA PRO A 227 20.44 12.33 11.27
C PRO A 227 19.82 10.92 11.31
N TYR A 228 18.54 10.81 11.70
CA TYR A 228 17.84 9.51 11.74
C TYR A 228 17.68 8.85 10.37
N GLN A 229 17.63 9.62 9.28
CA GLN A 229 17.46 9.08 7.91
C GLN A 229 18.75 8.42 7.44
N PHE A 230 19.91 9.04 7.76
CA PHE A 230 21.22 8.44 7.51
C PHE A 230 21.40 7.17 8.33
N ALA A 231 21.01 7.18 9.61
CA ALA A 231 21.11 6.02 10.48
C ALA A 231 20.35 4.79 9.94
N ARG A 232 19.23 4.98 9.24
CA ARG A 232 18.50 3.87 8.58
C ARG A 232 19.27 3.28 7.41
N ILE A 233 19.94 4.11 6.61
CA ILE A 233 20.76 3.67 5.48
C ILE A 233 22.03 2.97 5.98
N ASP A 234 22.69 3.54 7.00
CA ASP A 234 23.88 2.94 7.63
C ASP A 234 23.55 1.57 8.24
N THR A 235 22.43 1.49 8.95
CA THR A 235 21.94 0.23 9.55
C THR A 235 21.56 -0.80 8.48
N TRP A 236 21.00 -0.36 7.34
CA TRP A 236 20.67 -1.25 6.23
C TRP A 236 21.91 -1.80 5.51
N LEU A 237 22.92 -0.95 5.28
CA LEU A 237 24.17 -1.36 4.61
C LEU A 237 25.07 -2.22 5.50
N ASN A 238 25.13 -1.92 6.79
CA ASN A 238 25.99 -2.62 7.76
C ASN A 238 25.22 -3.06 9.02
N PRO A 239 24.22 -3.94 8.90
CA PRO A 239 23.34 -4.31 10.03
C PRO A 239 24.10 -5.04 11.15
N HIS A 240 25.21 -5.70 10.85
CA HIS A 240 26.01 -6.44 11.83
C HIS A 240 26.99 -5.57 12.62
N GLN A 241 27.26 -4.33 12.17
CA GLN A 241 28.22 -3.43 12.82
C GLN A 241 27.53 -2.42 13.74
N GLY A 242 26.22 -2.19 13.56
CA GLY A 242 25.47 -1.25 14.36
C GLY A 242 25.07 -1.81 15.74
N ALA A 243 25.26 -1.00 16.77
CA ALA A 243 24.78 -1.29 18.13
C ALA A 243 23.36 -0.73 18.40
N SER A 244 22.63 -0.32 17.36
CA SER A 244 21.28 0.25 17.48
C SER A 244 20.21 -0.82 17.61
N ASP A 245 19.09 -0.50 18.27
CA ASP A 245 17.91 -1.39 18.36
C ASP A 245 17.39 -1.79 16.97
N THR A 246 17.46 -0.88 16.00
CA THR A 246 17.13 -1.15 14.59
C THR A 246 18.07 -2.21 13.98
N SER A 247 19.38 -2.12 14.24
CA SER A 247 20.36 -3.10 13.74
C SER A 247 20.11 -4.48 14.35
N TYR A 248 19.84 -4.52 15.65
CA TYR A 248 19.46 -5.73 16.35
C TYR A 248 18.21 -6.36 15.73
N GLN A 249 17.14 -5.57 15.53
CA GLN A 249 15.89 -6.05 14.94
C GLN A 249 16.11 -6.68 13.56
N ILE A 250 16.86 -6.03 12.66
CA ILE A 250 17.16 -6.56 11.32
C ILE A 250 17.94 -7.88 11.41
N VAL A 251 19.00 -7.91 12.21
CA VAL A 251 19.84 -9.12 12.33
C VAL A 251 19.05 -10.29 12.90
N GLN A 252 18.15 -10.06 13.86
CA GLN A 252 17.29 -11.13 14.39
C GLN A 252 16.28 -11.59 13.34
N THR A 253 15.70 -10.67 12.55
CA THR A 253 14.82 -11.03 11.43
C THR A 253 15.54 -11.96 10.45
N PHE A 254 16.79 -11.68 10.08
CA PHE A 254 17.56 -12.55 9.19
C PHE A 254 17.83 -13.92 9.79
N LYS A 255 18.18 -13.98 11.08
CA LYS A 255 18.39 -15.25 11.79
C LYS A 255 17.12 -16.08 11.88
N ALA A 256 15.98 -15.46 12.15
CA ALA A 256 14.67 -16.12 12.24
C ALA A 256 14.24 -16.70 10.89
N ILE A 257 14.35 -15.92 9.80
CA ILE A 257 14.03 -16.41 8.46
C ILE A 257 15.02 -17.51 8.05
N GLY A 258 16.30 -17.34 8.36
CA GLY A 258 17.35 -18.32 8.06
C GLY A 258 17.20 -19.64 8.81
N SER A 259 16.75 -19.61 10.08
CA SER A 259 16.54 -20.82 10.87
C SER A 259 15.40 -21.69 10.33
N GLY A 260 14.40 -21.08 9.69
CA GLY A 260 13.26 -21.78 9.08
C GLY A 260 13.62 -22.77 7.96
N GLY A 261 14.75 -22.59 7.27
CA GLY A 261 15.15 -23.45 6.16
C GLY A 261 14.06 -23.57 5.07
N VAL A 262 13.93 -24.74 4.44
CA VAL A 262 12.98 -24.93 3.32
C VAL A 262 11.53 -25.11 3.80
N PHE A 263 11.32 -25.89 4.86
CA PHE A 263 9.98 -26.34 5.30
C PHE A 263 9.50 -25.69 6.61
N GLY A 264 10.32 -24.87 7.25
CA GLY A 264 10.01 -24.26 8.53
C GLY A 264 10.32 -25.16 9.72
N LYS A 265 10.20 -24.57 10.90
CA LYS A 265 10.40 -25.24 12.19
C LYS A 265 9.11 -25.81 12.79
N GLY A 266 7.96 -25.49 12.21
CA GLY A 266 6.65 -25.86 12.72
C GLY A 266 5.89 -24.69 13.33
N PHE A 267 4.57 -24.83 13.45
CA PHE A 267 3.68 -23.78 13.94
C PHE A 267 3.91 -23.47 15.43
N GLY A 268 3.96 -22.20 15.80
CA GLY A 268 4.22 -21.76 17.18
C GLY A 268 5.68 -21.83 17.63
N VAL A 269 6.59 -22.33 16.79
CA VAL A 269 8.02 -22.42 17.11
C VAL A 269 8.71 -21.07 16.86
N SER A 270 9.55 -20.64 17.80
CA SER A 270 10.42 -19.47 17.69
C SER A 270 11.74 -19.74 18.39
N GLU A 271 12.81 -19.92 17.62
CA GLU A 271 14.19 -20.05 18.14
C GLU A 271 14.85 -18.68 18.30
N VAL A 272 14.37 -17.69 17.55
CA VAL A 272 14.96 -16.35 17.49
C VAL A 272 13.94 -15.29 17.89
N TYR A 273 14.22 -14.52 18.94
CA TYR A 273 13.37 -13.40 19.33
C TYR A 273 13.54 -12.23 18.36
N VAL A 274 12.44 -11.80 17.73
CA VAL A 274 12.41 -10.64 16.82
C VAL A 274 11.49 -9.57 17.41
N PRO A 275 11.97 -8.33 17.62
CA PRO A 275 11.11 -7.21 18.05
C PRO A 275 10.04 -6.86 17.02
N VAL A 276 8.84 -6.48 17.48
CA VAL A 276 7.70 -6.01 16.66
C VAL A 276 7.34 -7.00 15.54
N ARG A 277 7.37 -8.29 15.90
CA ARG A 277 7.16 -9.42 14.99
C ARG A 277 5.72 -9.52 14.48
N GLU A 278 4.76 -9.06 15.27
CA GLU A 278 3.33 -9.10 14.96
C GLU A 278 2.90 -8.06 13.91
N SER A 279 3.62 -6.93 13.80
CA SER A 279 3.34 -5.87 12.81
C SER A 279 4.35 -5.93 11.67
N ASP A 280 5.50 -5.28 11.84
CA ASP A 280 6.39 -4.94 10.72
C ASP A 280 7.22 -6.15 10.26
N MET A 281 7.49 -7.10 11.17
CA MET A 281 8.30 -8.29 10.91
C MET A 281 7.48 -9.59 10.88
N ILE A 282 6.20 -9.53 10.50
CA ILE A 282 5.34 -10.73 10.44
C ILE A 282 5.85 -11.77 9.45
N PHE A 283 6.52 -11.32 8.38
CA PHE A 283 7.15 -12.20 7.41
C PHE A 283 8.27 -13.05 8.05
N ALA A 284 8.95 -12.56 9.09
CA ALA A 284 9.91 -13.34 9.85
C ALA A 284 9.28 -14.54 10.55
N THR A 285 8.08 -14.38 11.12
CA THR A 285 7.29 -15.48 11.69
C THR A 285 6.97 -16.51 10.62
N ILE A 286 6.49 -16.06 9.46
CA ILE A 286 6.12 -16.97 8.36
C ILE A 286 7.36 -17.74 7.89
N GLY A 287 8.49 -17.05 7.74
CA GLY A 287 9.77 -17.66 7.35
C GLY A 287 10.28 -18.67 8.38
N GLU A 288 10.18 -18.38 9.68
CA GLU A 288 10.63 -19.29 10.74
C GLU A 288 9.70 -20.51 10.89
N ASN A 289 8.38 -20.29 10.95
CA ASN A 289 7.40 -21.35 11.18
C ASN A 289 7.20 -22.25 9.96
N PHE A 290 7.21 -21.70 8.74
CA PHE A 290 6.85 -22.40 7.50
C PHE A 290 7.96 -22.42 6.43
N GLY A 291 9.11 -21.79 6.70
CA GLY A 291 10.27 -21.83 5.83
C GLY A 291 10.08 -21.07 4.51
N PHE A 292 10.99 -21.34 3.58
CA PHE A 292 10.91 -20.86 2.21
C PHE A 292 9.57 -21.22 1.54
N ALA A 293 9.05 -22.44 1.76
CA ALA A 293 7.80 -22.89 1.16
C ALA A 293 6.61 -22.01 1.57
N GLY A 294 6.50 -21.65 2.86
CA GLY A 294 5.46 -20.76 3.35
C GLY A 294 5.59 -19.33 2.79
N GLY A 295 6.80 -18.78 2.77
CA GLY A 295 7.07 -17.47 2.17
C GLY A 295 6.74 -17.42 0.67
N ALA A 296 7.11 -18.46 -0.08
CA ALA A 296 6.81 -18.58 -1.51
C ALA A 296 5.30 -18.71 -1.77
N LEU A 297 4.59 -19.52 -0.97
CA LEU A 297 3.13 -19.64 -1.06
C LEU A 297 2.44 -18.29 -0.80
N LEU A 298 2.90 -17.54 0.20
CA LEU A 298 2.36 -16.22 0.50
C LEU A 298 2.51 -15.25 -0.69
N ILE A 299 3.72 -15.17 -1.25
CA ILE A 299 4.00 -14.34 -2.44
C ILE A 299 3.13 -14.78 -3.63
N PHE A 300 2.96 -16.09 -3.80
CA PHE A 300 2.11 -16.64 -4.86
C PHE A 300 0.63 -16.26 -4.69
N ILE A 301 0.11 -16.21 -3.46
CA ILE A 301 -1.26 -15.74 -3.20
C ILE A 301 -1.41 -14.25 -3.54
N TYR A 302 -0.43 -13.41 -3.22
CA TYR A 302 -0.44 -12.00 -3.66
C TYR A 302 -0.41 -11.88 -5.19
N PHE A 303 0.39 -12.71 -5.87
CA PHE A 303 0.42 -12.76 -7.33
C PHE A 303 -0.97 -13.11 -7.90
N ILE A 304 -1.65 -14.12 -7.34
CA ILE A 304 -3.01 -14.48 -7.72
C ILE A 304 -3.98 -13.31 -7.47
N LEU A 305 -3.90 -12.65 -6.31
CA LEU A 305 -4.73 -11.48 -6.00
C LEU A 305 -4.57 -10.39 -7.06
N VAL A 306 -3.32 -10.02 -7.39
CA VAL A 306 -3.00 -9.01 -8.41
C VAL A 306 -3.51 -9.44 -9.80
N TYR A 307 -3.29 -10.70 -10.18
CA TYR A 307 -3.81 -11.25 -11.43
C TYR A 307 -5.33 -11.10 -11.54
N HIS A 308 -6.08 -11.42 -10.48
CA HIS A 308 -7.53 -11.26 -10.46
C HIS A 308 -7.96 -9.79 -10.52
N MET A 309 -7.28 -8.88 -9.81
CA MET A 309 -7.56 -7.45 -9.90
C MET A 309 -7.37 -6.91 -11.33
N ILE A 310 -6.28 -7.33 -12.00
CA ILE A 310 -6.01 -6.95 -13.40
C ILE A 310 -7.11 -7.50 -14.32
N ARG A 311 -7.54 -8.75 -14.12
CA ARG A 311 -8.63 -9.35 -14.91
C ARG A 311 -9.93 -8.56 -14.80
N VAL A 312 -10.29 -8.09 -13.60
CA VAL A 312 -11.49 -7.26 -13.38
C VAL A 312 -11.45 -5.97 -14.21
N VAL A 313 -10.27 -5.35 -14.35
CA VAL A 313 -10.09 -4.15 -15.17
C VAL A 313 -10.34 -4.44 -16.65
N TYR A 314 -9.76 -5.52 -17.17
CA TYR A 314 -9.94 -5.89 -18.58
C TYR A 314 -11.41 -6.18 -18.93
N ASP A 315 -12.15 -6.76 -18.00
CA ASP A 315 -13.57 -7.09 -18.20
C ASP A 315 -14.48 -5.85 -18.20
N THR A 316 -14.12 -4.76 -17.51
CA THR A 316 -15.03 -3.64 -17.20
C THR A 316 -15.00 -2.48 -18.19
N LYS A 317 -13.99 -2.40 -19.06
CA LYS A 317 -13.87 -1.43 -20.18
C LYS A 317 -14.12 0.05 -19.82
N ASN A 318 -13.87 0.46 -18.57
CA ASN A 318 -14.03 1.84 -18.12
C ASN A 318 -12.66 2.43 -17.74
N GLU A 319 -12.26 3.52 -18.40
CA GLU A 319 -10.95 4.15 -18.21
C GLU A 319 -10.74 4.64 -16.76
N PHE A 320 -11.76 5.25 -16.15
CA PHE A 320 -11.70 5.73 -14.78
C PHE A 320 -11.45 4.57 -13.80
N TYR A 321 -12.17 3.45 -13.98
CA TYR A 321 -11.96 2.24 -13.19
C TYR A 321 -10.59 1.60 -13.44
N ALA A 322 -10.09 1.60 -14.67
CA ALA A 322 -8.76 1.10 -14.97
C ALA A 322 -7.67 1.87 -14.20
N TYR A 323 -7.75 3.20 -14.16
CA TYR A 323 -6.82 4.01 -13.37
C TYR A 323 -6.97 3.80 -11.86
N ILE A 324 -8.20 3.63 -11.35
CA ILE A 324 -8.43 3.31 -9.93
C ILE A 324 -7.77 1.99 -9.57
N ALA A 325 -8.03 0.95 -10.35
CA ALA A 325 -7.49 -0.38 -10.09
C ALA A 325 -5.96 -0.38 -10.16
N THR A 326 -5.39 0.36 -11.11
CA THR A 326 -3.94 0.56 -11.20
C THR A 326 -3.38 1.13 -9.90
N GLY A 327 -4.01 2.19 -9.36
CA GLY A 327 -3.60 2.77 -8.08
C GLY A 327 -3.67 1.78 -6.92
N VAL A 328 -4.76 0.99 -6.83
CA VAL A 328 -4.93 -0.04 -5.77
C VAL A 328 -3.91 -1.17 -5.91
N ILE A 329 -3.68 -1.66 -7.14
CA ILE A 329 -2.67 -2.70 -7.42
C ILE A 329 -1.29 -2.21 -7.01
N MET A 330 -0.92 -0.99 -7.41
CA MET A 330 0.39 -0.41 -7.07
C MET A 330 0.56 -0.20 -5.57
N MET A 331 -0.49 0.21 -4.86
CA MET A 331 -0.49 0.30 -3.40
C MET A 331 -0.14 -1.06 -2.76
N ILE A 332 -0.85 -2.12 -3.16
CA ILE A 332 -0.66 -3.47 -2.59
C ILE A 332 0.72 -4.01 -2.96
N VAL A 333 1.10 -3.97 -4.23
CA VAL A 333 2.38 -4.48 -4.72
C VAL A 333 3.54 -3.78 -4.02
N PHE A 334 3.50 -2.46 -3.91
CA PHE A 334 4.58 -1.71 -3.28
C PHE A 334 4.71 -2.00 -1.79
N HIS A 335 3.60 -2.10 -1.05
CA HIS A 335 3.62 -2.54 0.34
C HIS A 335 4.21 -3.96 0.51
N VAL A 336 3.84 -4.90 -0.37
CA VAL A 336 4.39 -6.27 -0.33
C VAL A 336 5.89 -6.26 -0.60
N LEU A 337 6.33 -5.51 -1.61
CA LEU A 337 7.75 -5.38 -1.95
C LEU A 337 8.55 -4.73 -0.82
N GLU A 338 8.08 -3.64 -0.24
CA GLU A 338 8.72 -2.95 0.89
C GLU A 338 8.82 -3.85 2.11
N ASN A 339 7.71 -4.44 2.55
CA ASN A 339 7.68 -5.24 3.77
C ASN A 339 8.52 -6.52 3.63
N ILE A 340 8.32 -7.31 2.56
CA ILE A 340 9.12 -8.52 2.36
C ILE A 340 10.58 -8.14 2.09
N GLY A 341 10.81 -7.14 1.25
CA GLY A 341 12.14 -6.66 0.88
C GLY A 341 12.96 -6.22 2.09
N MET A 342 12.38 -5.50 3.04
CA MET A 342 13.10 -5.13 4.26
C MET A 342 13.36 -6.34 5.19
N ASN A 343 12.44 -7.31 5.24
CA ASN A 343 12.62 -8.51 6.06
C ASN A 343 13.75 -9.42 5.55
N ILE A 344 14.00 -9.45 4.23
CA ILE A 344 15.09 -10.21 3.61
C ILE A 344 16.35 -9.37 3.30
N GLY A 345 16.34 -8.08 3.68
CA GLY A 345 17.50 -7.18 3.56
C GLY A 345 17.70 -6.50 2.20
N LEU A 346 16.77 -6.68 1.25
CA LEU A 346 16.82 -6.01 -0.06
C LEU A 346 16.51 -4.51 0.03
N LEU A 347 15.72 -4.09 1.01
CA LEU A 347 15.28 -2.71 1.20
C LEU A 347 15.57 -2.24 2.63
N PRO A 348 15.75 -0.93 2.87
CA PRO A 348 15.92 -0.40 4.22
C PRO A 348 14.62 -0.53 5.03
N MET A 349 14.73 -0.55 6.37
CA MET A 349 13.56 -0.66 7.24
C MET A 349 12.69 0.60 7.17
N THR A 350 11.47 0.46 6.63
CA THR A 350 10.50 1.54 6.46
C THR A 350 9.33 1.50 7.44
N GLY A 351 9.08 0.34 8.07
CA GLY A 351 8.02 0.15 9.07
C GLY A 351 6.61 0.16 8.46
N ILE A 352 6.48 -0.42 7.27
CA ILE A 352 5.20 -0.58 6.55
C ILE A 352 4.65 -1.99 6.84
N PRO A 353 3.38 -2.13 7.23
CA PRO A 353 2.76 -3.44 7.45
C PRO A 353 2.51 -4.19 6.13
N LEU A 354 2.62 -5.51 6.18
CA LEU A 354 2.29 -6.39 5.06
C LEU A 354 0.77 -6.42 4.84
N PRO A 355 0.26 -6.07 3.63
CA PRO A 355 -1.18 -5.90 3.39
C PRO A 355 -1.98 -7.16 3.71
N PHE A 356 -3.07 -7.07 4.47
CA PHE A 356 -3.90 -8.22 4.85
C PHE A 356 -3.17 -9.31 5.65
N VAL A 357 -1.97 -9.09 6.18
CA VAL A 357 -1.26 -10.11 6.96
C VAL A 357 -0.78 -9.57 8.29
N SER A 358 -0.05 -8.44 8.27
CA SER A 358 0.43 -7.79 9.48
C SER A 358 -0.69 -7.30 10.38
N GLN A 359 -0.39 -7.22 11.68
CA GLN A 359 -1.25 -6.53 12.63
C GLN A 359 -1.31 -5.04 12.29
N GLY A 360 -2.52 -4.50 12.18
CA GLY A 360 -2.70 -3.08 11.89
C GLY A 360 -4.09 -2.74 11.40
N GLY A 361 -4.94 -2.23 12.29
CA GLY A 361 -6.35 -1.93 11.97
C GLY A 361 -6.51 -0.91 10.84
N SER A 362 -5.81 0.23 10.91
CA SER A 362 -5.88 1.27 9.87
C SER A 362 -5.39 0.78 8.52
N SER A 363 -4.29 0.03 8.49
CA SER A 363 -3.76 -0.49 7.22
C SER A 363 -4.65 -1.58 6.64
N LEU A 364 -5.14 -2.52 7.46
CA LEU A 364 -6.09 -3.53 7.01
C LEU A 364 -7.34 -2.88 6.42
N LEU A 365 -7.93 -1.90 7.12
CA LEU A 365 -9.07 -1.15 6.60
C LEU A 365 -8.76 -0.42 5.30
N GLY A 366 -7.63 0.28 5.21
CA GLY A 366 -7.17 0.96 3.99
C GLY A 366 -7.11 0.02 2.79
N ASN A 367 -6.49 -1.15 2.98
CA ASN A 367 -6.39 -2.18 1.94
C ASN A 367 -7.77 -2.78 1.59
N MET A 368 -8.62 -3.06 2.58
CA MET A 368 -9.98 -3.58 2.37
C MET A 368 -10.85 -2.57 1.62
N MET A 369 -10.73 -1.27 1.87
CA MET A 369 -11.41 -0.25 1.09
C MET A 369 -10.96 -0.26 -0.38
N GLY A 370 -9.66 -0.49 -0.63
CA GLY A 370 -9.13 -0.69 -1.98
C GLY A 370 -9.75 -1.90 -2.69
N ILE A 371 -9.90 -3.03 -1.98
CA ILE A 371 -10.62 -4.21 -2.50
C ILE A 371 -12.09 -3.86 -2.80
N GLY A 372 -12.74 -3.08 -1.93
CA GLY A 372 -14.10 -2.56 -2.17
C GLY A 372 -14.21 -1.81 -3.50
N LEU A 373 -13.24 -0.96 -3.84
CA LEU A 373 -13.19 -0.25 -5.12
C LEU A 373 -13.03 -1.21 -6.30
N ILE A 374 -12.19 -2.25 -6.21
CA ILE A 374 -12.06 -3.25 -7.28
C ILE A 374 -13.38 -4.01 -7.48
N MET A 375 -14.02 -4.40 -6.38
CA MET A 375 -15.27 -5.16 -6.42
C MET A 375 -16.44 -4.33 -6.96
N SER A 376 -16.48 -3.02 -6.68
CA SER A 376 -17.54 -2.13 -7.20
C SER A 376 -17.59 -2.09 -8.72
N MET A 377 -16.43 -2.22 -9.39
CA MET A 377 -16.31 -2.19 -10.86
C MET A 377 -17.12 -3.31 -11.52
N ARG A 378 -16.94 -4.55 -11.04
CA ARG A 378 -17.63 -5.72 -11.59
C ARG A 378 -19.11 -5.74 -11.20
N PHE A 379 -19.43 -5.24 -10.02
CA PHE A 379 -20.81 -5.18 -9.52
C PHE A 379 -21.69 -4.29 -10.41
N HIS A 380 -21.19 -3.12 -10.81
CA HIS A 380 -21.93 -2.15 -11.63
C HIS A 380 -21.81 -2.34 -13.15
N HIS A 381 -20.84 -3.12 -13.63
CA HIS A 381 -20.62 -3.33 -15.07
C HIS A 381 -21.87 -3.82 -15.84
N LYS A 382 -22.76 -4.58 -15.20
CA LYS A 382 -23.97 -5.10 -15.86
C LYS A 382 -25.16 -4.14 -15.87
N SER A 383 -25.18 -3.14 -14.98
CA SER A 383 -26.25 -2.13 -14.93
C SER A 383 -26.30 -1.35 -16.25
N TYR A 384 -25.13 -0.93 -16.73
CA TYR A 384 -24.96 -0.21 -18.00
C TYR A 384 -25.36 -1.03 -19.23
N PHE A 385 -25.15 -2.36 -19.21
CA PHE A 385 -25.46 -3.22 -20.37
C PHE A 385 -26.97 -3.45 -20.58
N PHE A 386 -27.80 -3.26 -19.55
CA PHE A 386 -29.26 -3.41 -19.64
C PHE A 386 -30.03 -2.08 -19.60
N SER A 387 -29.36 -0.95 -19.36
CA SER A 387 -30.01 0.36 -19.24
C SER A 387 -30.18 1.13 -20.56
N GLY A 388 -29.70 0.63 -21.69
CA GLY A 388 -29.95 1.23 -23.01
C GLY A 388 -28.72 1.29 -23.89
N GLU A 389 -28.95 1.22 -25.20
CA GLU A 389 -27.95 1.20 -26.26
C GLU A 389 -26.89 2.30 -26.13
N GLY A 390 -25.61 1.93 -26.12
CA GLY A 390 -24.54 2.72 -26.74
C GLY A 390 -23.95 3.93 -26.01
N GLU A 391 -24.37 4.27 -24.79
CA GLU A 391 -23.69 5.36 -24.05
C GLU A 391 -22.47 4.83 -23.27
N GLU A 392 -21.32 4.78 -23.94
CA GLU A 392 -20.03 4.78 -23.24
C GLU A 392 -19.98 6.01 -22.32
N PHE A 393 -19.66 5.81 -21.04
CA PHE A 393 -19.50 6.91 -20.08
C PHE A 393 -18.42 7.87 -20.58
N HIS A 394 -18.85 8.99 -21.17
CA HIS A 394 -17.99 10.09 -21.57
C HIS A 394 -18.13 11.21 -20.54
N PRO A 395 -17.08 11.51 -19.75
CA PRO A 395 -17.13 12.63 -18.83
C PRO A 395 -17.07 13.93 -19.66
N GLY A 396 -18.25 14.45 -20.02
CA GLY A 396 -18.40 15.58 -20.95
C GLY A 396 -19.82 16.17 -21.10
N SER A 397 -20.80 15.81 -20.26
CA SER A 397 -22.10 16.49 -20.16
C SER A 397 -22.26 17.20 -18.82
#